data_AF-A0A9W8E122-F1
#
_entry.id   AF-A0A9W8E122-F1
#
_cell.length_a   1.000
_cell.length_b   1.000
_cell.length_c   1.000
_cell.angle_alpha   90.00
_cell.angle_beta   90.00
_cell.angle_gamma   90.00
#
_symmetry.space_group_name_H-M   'P 1'
#
loop_
_entity.id
_entity.type
_entity.pdbx_description
1 polymer ?
#
loop_
_entity_poly.entity_id
_entity_poly.type
_entity_poly.pdbx_seq_one_letter_code
_entity_poly.pdbx_strand_id
1 'polypeptide(L)'
;MAAEQCTLDINHEETDDFELWSPSADRDGQCLFGREVQYYRRIQGKTCYIGHEYEAAHTVVKNCTCTQADFECDYNFVRDPESQECVLVAGLEAPSTECAEDQAYRDLSSGYRKIPYSSCAGGLALDTPNRVYCPATAAKMSLMWVILLPLGLIGAVLGYALYTQKRHKLPIRVTLRTLPRLAVLVVQSIDWYALIRLPRVLWERLRGQYVRYTPLQQDDNCDLLMENYGDYFDNWDGSDDLAA
;
A
#
# COMPACT_ATOMS: atom_id res chain seq x y z
N MET A 1 -60.26 11.98 3.80
CA MET A 1 -59.30 13.06 3.48
C MET A 1 -58.31 12.45 2.51
N ALA A 2 -58.09 13.06 1.35
CA ALA A 2 -57.05 12.59 0.46
C ALA A 2 -55.70 12.80 1.15
N ALA A 3 -54.82 11.80 1.14
CA ALA A 3 -53.46 12.00 1.59
C ALA A 3 -52.80 13.01 0.64
N GLU A 4 -52.12 14.02 1.17
CA GLU A 4 -51.38 15.03 0.41
C GLU A 4 -49.93 14.57 0.22
N GLN A 5 -49.42 14.73 -0.99
CA GLN A 5 -48.05 14.33 -1.34
C GLN A 5 -47.06 15.38 -0.87
N CYS A 6 -45.94 14.97 -0.27
CA CYS A 6 -44.88 15.89 0.13
C CYS A 6 -44.25 16.55 -1.11
N THR A 7 -43.99 17.86 -1.05
CA THR A 7 -43.30 18.61 -2.11
C THR A 7 -41.89 18.97 -1.69
N LEU A 8 -40.90 18.73 -2.56
CA LEU A 8 -39.51 19.19 -2.42
C LEU A 8 -39.29 20.41 -3.33
N ASP A 9 -39.02 21.60 -2.77
CA ASP A 9 -38.70 22.82 -3.52
C ASP A 9 -37.36 23.42 -3.03
N ILE A 10 -36.30 23.10 -3.76
CA ILE A 10 -34.91 23.53 -3.48
C ILE A 10 -34.77 25.06 -3.43
N ASN A 11 -35.67 25.83 -4.04
CA ASN A 11 -35.58 27.30 -4.07
C ASN A 11 -36.37 27.99 -2.95
N HIS A 12 -37.27 27.28 -2.26
CA HIS A 12 -38.17 27.85 -1.26
C HIS A 12 -38.24 26.98 0.01
N GLU A 13 -37.15 26.97 0.78
CA GLU A 13 -36.99 26.18 2.01
C GLU A 13 -38.11 26.40 3.05
N GLU A 14 -38.71 27.61 3.13
CA GLU A 14 -39.73 27.93 4.14
C GLU A 14 -41.07 27.20 3.93
N THR A 15 -41.38 26.82 2.68
CA THR A 15 -42.62 26.13 2.31
C THR A 15 -42.43 24.65 2.05
N ASP A 16 -41.19 24.17 2.14
CA ASP A 16 -40.82 22.80 1.82
C ASP A 16 -41.35 21.80 2.89
N ASP A 17 -41.56 20.55 2.48
CA ASP A 17 -41.85 19.42 3.36
C ASP A 17 -40.58 18.63 3.73
N PHE A 18 -39.44 18.99 3.14
CA PHE A 18 -38.12 18.38 3.36
C PHE A 18 -37.12 19.38 3.97
N GLU A 19 -36.20 18.85 4.75
CA GLU A 19 -35.03 19.56 5.27
C GLU A 19 -33.74 18.86 4.85
N LEU A 20 -32.67 19.64 4.74
CA LEU A 20 -31.34 19.11 4.48
C LEU A 20 -30.75 18.55 5.78
N TRP A 21 -30.40 17.26 5.77
CA TRP A 21 -29.86 16.56 6.93
C TRP A 21 -28.56 15.83 6.59
N SER A 22 -27.59 15.89 7.50
CA SER A 22 -26.33 15.16 7.39
C SER A 22 -26.27 13.99 8.38
N PRO A 23 -25.81 12.79 7.96
CA PRO A 23 -25.53 11.69 8.89
C PRO A 23 -24.45 12.02 9.93
N SER A 24 -23.64 13.05 9.66
CA SER A 24 -22.59 13.53 10.54
C SER A 24 -23.06 14.65 11.49
N ALA A 25 -24.35 15.04 11.47
CA ALA A 25 -24.86 16.18 12.23
C ALA A 25 -24.64 16.06 13.75
N ASP A 26 -24.73 14.85 14.30
CA ASP A 26 -24.57 14.57 15.73
C ASP A 26 -23.15 14.13 16.12
N ARG A 27 -22.19 14.23 15.20
CA ARG A 27 -20.80 13.78 15.40
C ARG A 27 -19.83 14.94 15.45
N ASP A 28 -18.71 14.73 16.14
CA ASP A 28 -17.56 15.62 16.11
C ASP A 28 -16.84 15.51 14.77
N GLY A 29 -17.39 16.15 13.74
CA GLY A 29 -16.81 16.21 12.39
C GLY A 29 -17.84 15.96 11.29
N GLN A 30 -17.69 16.68 10.16
CA GLN A 30 -18.65 16.63 9.06
C GLN A 30 -18.32 15.55 8.01
N CYS A 31 -17.06 15.11 7.97
CA CYS A 31 -16.54 14.18 6.98
C CYS A 31 -16.71 12.72 7.41
N LEU A 32 -17.38 11.91 6.59
CA LEU A 32 -17.51 10.47 6.75
C LEU A 32 -17.09 9.80 5.44
N PHE A 33 -16.17 8.82 5.51
CA PHE A 33 -15.57 8.20 4.32
C PHE A 33 -15.07 9.25 3.31
N GLY A 34 -14.33 10.24 3.80
CA GLY A 34 -13.71 11.24 2.94
C GLY A 34 -14.66 12.24 2.26
N ARG A 35 -15.93 12.31 2.66
CA ARG A 35 -16.90 13.29 2.12
C ARG A 35 -17.91 13.74 3.16
N GLU A 36 -18.37 14.96 2.99
CA GLU A 36 -19.59 15.48 3.61
C GLU A 36 -20.76 15.07 2.69
N VAL A 37 -21.77 14.41 3.25
CA VAL A 37 -23.00 14.07 2.53
C VAL A 37 -24.19 14.64 3.28
N GLN A 38 -25.10 15.26 2.53
CA GLN A 38 -26.38 15.73 3.01
C GLN A 38 -27.50 15.18 2.14
N TYR A 39 -28.60 14.80 2.78
CA TYR A 39 -29.77 14.21 2.18
C TYR A 39 -30.99 15.08 2.49
N TYR A 40 -31.91 15.17 1.53
CA TYR A 40 -33.24 15.70 1.83
C TYR A 40 -34.05 14.64 2.56
N ARG A 41 -34.49 14.96 3.78
CA ARG A 41 -35.40 14.12 4.56
C ARG A 41 -36.66 14.89 4.91
N ARG A 42 -37.80 14.20 5.06
CA ARG A 42 -39.05 14.85 5.45
C ARG A 42 -38.90 15.50 6.83
N ILE A 43 -39.36 16.74 6.96
CA ILE A 43 -39.34 17.49 8.23
C ILE A 43 -40.15 16.75 9.29
N GLN A 44 -39.61 16.66 10.50
CA GLN A 44 -40.31 16.04 11.62
C GLN A 44 -41.61 16.80 11.93
N GLY A 45 -42.75 16.11 11.86
CA GLY A 45 -44.08 16.69 12.13
C GLY A 45 -44.91 17.04 10.90
N LYS A 46 -44.34 17.02 9.67
CA LYS A 46 -45.12 17.16 8.44
C LYS A 46 -45.95 15.89 8.17
N THR A 47 -47.24 16.07 7.90
CA THR A 47 -48.19 14.99 7.64
C THR A 47 -48.50 14.92 6.14
N CYS A 48 -47.58 14.32 5.38
CA CYS A 48 -47.70 14.10 3.94
C CYS A 48 -47.07 12.73 3.60
N TYR A 49 -47.43 12.13 2.46
CA TYR A 49 -46.82 10.89 1.98
C TYR A 49 -45.74 11.20 0.92
N ILE A 50 -44.66 10.40 0.92
CA ILE A 50 -43.63 10.47 -0.12
C ILE A 50 -44.19 9.73 -1.35
N GLY A 51 -44.27 10.43 -2.49
CA GLY A 51 -44.80 9.89 -3.75
C GLY A 51 -43.83 8.95 -4.48
N HIS A 52 -44.01 8.81 -5.81
CA HIS A 52 -43.26 7.86 -6.65
C HIS A 52 -41.72 7.92 -6.50
N GLU A 53 -41.12 6.78 -6.86
CA GLU A 53 -39.74 6.31 -6.71
C GLU A 53 -38.75 7.35 -6.18
N TYR A 54 -38.22 7.06 -4.99
CA TYR A 54 -37.17 7.81 -4.32
C TYR A 54 -35.92 7.83 -5.20
N GLU A 55 -35.88 8.68 -6.22
CA GLU A 55 -34.69 8.99 -7.01
C GLU A 55 -33.69 9.63 -6.06
N ALA A 56 -32.92 8.78 -5.35
CA ALA A 56 -31.84 9.09 -4.40
C ALA A 56 -31.71 10.60 -4.12
N ALA A 57 -32.66 11.12 -3.35
CA ALA A 57 -33.05 12.53 -3.37
C ALA A 57 -31.82 13.43 -3.27
N HIS A 58 -31.49 14.10 -4.39
CA HIS A 58 -30.53 15.20 -4.54
C HIS A 58 -29.49 15.29 -3.40
N THR A 59 -28.57 14.35 -3.37
CA THR A 59 -27.53 14.35 -2.33
C THR A 59 -26.52 15.46 -2.61
N VAL A 60 -26.29 16.34 -1.63
CA VAL A 60 -25.17 17.28 -1.69
C VAL A 60 -23.94 16.53 -1.20
N VAL A 61 -22.96 16.34 -2.09
CA VAL A 61 -21.72 15.63 -1.79
C VAL A 61 -20.54 16.57 -1.98
N LYS A 62 -19.67 16.64 -0.97
CA LYS A 62 -18.43 17.43 -1.01
C LYS A 62 -17.27 16.59 -0.46
N ASN A 63 -16.24 16.38 -1.26
CA ASN A 63 -15.06 15.62 -0.83
C ASN A 63 -14.23 16.42 0.18
N CYS A 64 -13.75 15.72 1.20
CA CYS A 64 -12.86 16.23 2.24
C CYS A 64 -11.39 15.94 1.89
N THR A 65 -10.48 16.61 2.60
CA THR A 65 -9.04 16.26 2.55
C THR A 65 -8.79 14.98 3.31
N CYS A 66 -7.91 14.11 2.79
CA CYS A 66 -7.61 12.82 3.43
C CYS A 66 -6.90 13.01 4.76
N THR A 67 -7.33 12.23 5.74
CA THR A 67 -6.79 12.17 7.11
C THR A 67 -6.35 10.74 7.44
N GLN A 68 -5.72 10.53 8.60
CA GLN A 68 -5.34 9.17 9.04
C GLN A 68 -6.54 8.21 9.16
N ALA A 69 -7.75 8.74 9.42
CA ALA A 69 -8.96 7.94 9.53
C ALA A 69 -9.49 7.40 8.18
N ASP A 70 -8.99 7.93 7.06
CA ASP A 70 -9.33 7.46 5.71
C ASP A 70 -8.48 6.27 5.26
N PHE A 71 -7.53 5.82 6.09
CA PHE A 71 -6.61 4.73 5.81
C PHE A 71 -6.74 3.61 6.84
N GLU A 72 -6.60 2.38 6.35
CA GLU A 72 -6.51 1.17 7.15
C GLU A 72 -5.21 0.41 6.87
N CYS A 73 -4.87 -0.56 7.72
CA CYS A 73 -3.68 -1.37 7.50
C CYS A 73 -3.87 -2.27 6.28
N ASP A 74 -2.84 -2.32 5.43
CA ASP A 74 -2.84 -3.17 4.25
C ASP A 74 -2.58 -4.65 4.62
N TYR A 75 -2.67 -5.54 3.64
CA TYR A 75 -2.48 -6.97 3.83
C TYR A 75 -1.11 -7.29 4.48
N ASN A 76 -1.11 -8.17 5.47
CA ASN A 76 0.01 -8.52 6.36
C ASN A 76 0.47 -7.44 7.35
N PHE A 77 -0.21 -6.29 7.42
CA PHE A 77 0.05 -5.26 8.43
C PHE A 77 -1.03 -5.26 9.50
N VAL A 78 -0.63 -4.93 10.72
CA VAL A 78 -1.52 -4.78 11.88
C VAL A 78 -1.25 -3.45 12.56
N ARG A 79 -2.28 -2.84 13.14
CA ARG A 79 -2.11 -1.61 13.92
C ARG A 79 -1.43 -1.94 15.24
N ASP A 80 -0.25 -1.37 15.44
CA ASP A 80 0.49 -1.49 16.69
C ASP A 80 -0.18 -0.63 17.78
N PRO A 81 -0.49 -1.19 18.96
CA PRO A 81 -1.21 -0.46 20.00
C PRO A 81 -0.40 0.70 20.61
N GLU A 82 0.94 0.64 20.59
CA GLU A 82 1.80 1.67 21.18
C GLU A 82 2.02 2.86 20.23
N SER A 83 2.47 2.58 19.01
CA SER A 83 2.73 3.62 18.00
C SER A 83 1.46 4.09 17.28
N GLN A 84 0.37 3.32 17.32
CA GLN A 84 -0.83 3.52 16.49
C GLN A 84 -0.56 3.47 14.98
N GLU A 85 0.60 2.94 14.56
CA GLU A 85 0.99 2.79 13.16
C GLU A 85 0.73 1.36 12.66
N CYS A 86 0.59 1.19 11.34
CA CYS A 86 0.48 -0.12 10.71
C CYS A 86 1.88 -0.73 10.54
N VAL A 87 2.15 -1.81 11.27
CA VAL A 87 3.43 -2.52 11.27
C VAL A 87 3.30 -3.89 10.63
N LEU A 88 4.35 -4.34 9.95
CA LEU A 88 4.39 -5.66 9.32
C LEU A 88 4.37 -6.75 10.40
N VAL A 89 3.45 -7.70 10.28
CA VAL A 89 3.36 -8.83 11.20
C VAL A 89 4.64 -9.68 11.11
N ALA A 90 5.19 -10.03 12.27
CA ALA A 90 6.43 -10.80 12.35
C ALA A 90 6.34 -12.13 11.60
N GLY A 91 7.30 -12.37 10.69
CA GLY A 91 7.38 -13.59 9.89
C GLY A 91 6.58 -13.56 8.59
N LEU A 92 5.85 -12.47 8.29
CA LEU A 92 5.19 -12.25 7.01
C LEU A 92 5.99 -11.30 6.12
N GLU A 93 5.65 -11.26 4.83
CA GLU A 93 6.25 -10.36 3.86
C GLU A 93 5.25 -9.27 3.45
N ALA A 94 5.76 -8.06 3.25
CA ALA A 94 4.95 -6.97 2.72
C ALA A 94 4.52 -7.33 1.27
N PRO A 95 3.23 -7.14 0.93
CA PRO A 95 2.74 -7.39 -0.40
C PRO A 95 3.42 -6.46 -1.41
N SER A 96 3.74 -7.00 -2.58
CA SER A 96 4.38 -6.26 -3.66
C SER A 96 3.83 -6.67 -5.02
N THR A 97 3.85 -5.75 -5.97
CA THR A 97 3.55 -6.06 -7.37
C THR A 97 4.60 -7.00 -7.97
N GLU A 98 4.19 -7.79 -8.96
CA GLU A 98 5.10 -8.67 -9.71
C GLU A 98 6.07 -7.82 -10.54
N CYS A 99 7.33 -8.25 -10.61
CA CYS A 99 8.30 -7.67 -11.53
C CYS A 99 8.06 -8.21 -12.94
N ALA A 100 7.57 -7.37 -13.86
CA ALA A 100 7.57 -7.70 -15.28
C ALA A 100 9.01 -7.68 -15.85
N GLU A 101 9.25 -8.36 -16.97
CA GLU A 101 10.60 -8.50 -17.57
C GLU A 101 11.23 -7.16 -17.95
N ASP A 102 10.42 -6.15 -18.27
CA ASP A 102 10.81 -4.81 -18.69
C ASP A 102 10.81 -3.78 -17.54
N GLN A 103 10.40 -4.17 -16.34
CA GLN A 103 10.29 -3.27 -15.19
C GLN A 103 11.56 -3.27 -14.33
N ALA A 104 12.13 -2.08 -14.11
CA ALA A 104 13.27 -1.90 -13.22
C ALA A 104 12.87 -1.89 -11.74
N TYR A 105 11.63 -1.52 -11.44
CA TYR A 105 11.09 -1.33 -10.10
C TYR A 105 9.78 -2.12 -9.94
N ARG A 106 9.50 -2.51 -8.72
CA ARG A 106 8.18 -2.98 -8.27
C ARG A 106 7.68 -2.11 -7.14
N ASP A 107 6.37 -2.09 -6.97
CA ASP A 107 5.70 -1.35 -5.91
C ASP A 107 5.52 -2.28 -4.70
N LEU A 108 6.05 -1.85 -3.56
CA LEU A 108 5.89 -2.50 -2.26
C LEU A 108 4.86 -1.70 -1.46
N SER A 109 3.94 -2.39 -0.79
CA SER A 109 2.98 -1.73 0.09
C SER A 109 3.69 -0.84 1.12
N SER A 110 3.12 0.33 1.39
CA SER A 110 3.55 1.24 2.46
C SER A 110 3.15 0.73 3.85
N GLY A 111 2.28 -0.27 3.92
CA GLY A 111 1.63 -0.75 5.13
C GLY A 111 0.23 -0.19 5.36
N TYR A 112 -0.17 0.80 4.56
CA TYR A 112 -1.50 1.40 4.60
C TYR A 112 -2.19 1.25 3.24
N ARG A 113 -3.52 1.18 3.27
CA ARG A 113 -4.36 1.30 2.09
C ARG A 113 -5.51 2.26 2.38
N LYS A 114 -6.00 2.93 1.35
CA LYS A 114 -7.18 3.77 1.45
C LYS A 114 -8.42 2.90 1.69
N ILE A 115 -9.32 3.33 2.56
CA ILE A 115 -10.59 2.62 2.79
C ILE A 115 -11.41 2.65 1.49
N PRO A 116 -11.94 1.52 0.99
CA PRO A 116 -12.58 1.43 -0.34
C PRO A 116 -13.75 2.39 -0.61
N TYR A 117 -14.43 2.88 0.43
CA TYR A 117 -15.52 3.85 0.29
C TYR A 117 -15.09 5.30 0.52
N SER A 118 -13.83 5.54 0.89
CA SER A 118 -13.33 6.88 1.14
C SER A 118 -13.06 7.61 -0.17
N SER A 119 -13.82 8.68 -0.41
CA SER A 119 -13.66 9.57 -1.57
C SER A 119 -12.82 10.82 -1.26
N CYS A 120 -12.06 10.80 -0.16
CA CYS A 120 -11.21 11.93 0.20
C CYS A 120 -10.20 12.24 -0.91
N ALA A 121 -9.82 13.51 -1.06
CA ALA A 121 -8.88 13.95 -2.08
C ALA A 121 -7.86 14.94 -1.50
N GLY A 122 -6.59 14.77 -1.87
CA GLY A 122 -5.48 15.57 -1.33
C GLY A 122 -5.25 15.32 0.17
N GLY A 123 -4.39 16.13 0.79
CA GLY A 123 -4.02 15.95 2.19
C GLY A 123 -3.00 14.83 2.38
N LEU A 124 -3.26 13.94 3.34
CA LEU A 124 -2.35 12.83 3.69
C LEU A 124 -2.46 11.68 2.67
N ALA A 125 -1.34 11.10 2.25
CA ALA A 125 -1.28 10.01 1.27
C ALA A 125 -0.46 8.81 1.79
N LEU A 126 -1.00 8.12 2.81
CA LEU A 126 -0.31 6.99 3.46
C LEU A 126 -0.26 5.73 2.58
N ASP A 127 -1.19 5.60 1.64
CA ASP A 127 -1.33 4.48 0.70
C ASP A 127 -0.33 4.51 -0.46
N THR A 128 0.53 5.54 -0.53
CA THR A 128 1.51 5.67 -1.60
C THR A 128 2.54 4.53 -1.52
N PRO A 129 2.67 3.66 -2.54
CA PRO A 129 3.57 2.53 -2.48
C PRO A 129 5.05 2.92 -2.52
N ASN A 130 5.87 2.11 -1.88
CA ASN A 130 7.32 2.23 -1.89
C ASN A 130 7.91 1.56 -3.14
N ARG A 131 8.55 2.34 -4.01
CA ARG A 131 9.24 1.81 -5.19
C ARG A 131 10.57 1.16 -4.82
N VAL A 132 10.69 -0.14 -5.07
CA VAL A 132 11.92 -0.92 -4.82
C VAL A 132 12.41 -1.56 -6.11
N TYR A 133 13.73 -1.69 -6.26
CA TYR A 133 14.30 -2.32 -7.45
C TYR A 133 13.91 -3.80 -7.54
N CYS A 134 13.61 -4.24 -8.76
CA CYS A 134 13.42 -5.65 -9.04
C CYS A 134 14.71 -6.44 -8.78
N PRO A 135 14.63 -7.69 -8.26
CA PRO A 135 15.82 -8.46 -7.87
C PRO A 135 16.87 -8.60 -8.97
N ALA A 136 16.45 -8.82 -10.22
CA ALA A 136 17.35 -8.95 -11.35
C ALA A 136 18.10 -7.64 -11.67
N THR A 137 17.40 -6.52 -11.62
CA THR A 137 17.97 -5.18 -11.85
C THR A 137 18.92 -4.80 -10.74
N ALA A 138 18.51 -5.02 -9.47
CA ALA A 138 19.35 -4.81 -8.31
C ALA A 138 20.65 -5.64 -8.38
N ALA A 139 20.56 -6.91 -8.80
CA ALA A 139 21.73 -7.77 -8.97
C ALA A 139 22.70 -7.25 -10.06
N LYS A 140 22.18 -6.83 -11.22
CA LYS A 140 23.00 -6.23 -12.30
C LYS A 140 23.72 -4.97 -11.81
N MET A 141 23.01 -4.09 -11.11
CA MET A 141 23.59 -2.87 -10.54
C MET A 141 24.67 -3.20 -9.49
N SER A 142 24.40 -4.17 -8.61
CA SER A 142 25.36 -4.61 -7.60
C SER A 142 26.64 -5.17 -8.22
N LEU A 143 26.53 -6.04 -9.22
CA LEU A 143 27.67 -6.61 -9.94
C LEU A 143 28.56 -5.54 -10.60
N MET A 144 27.94 -4.49 -11.15
CA MET A 144 28.68 -3.38 -11.74
C MET A 144 29.61 -2.71 -10.72
N TRP A 145 29.13 -2.41 -9.52
CA TRP A 145 29.94 -1.78 -8.48
C TRP A 145 31.01 -2.71 -7.90
N VAL A 146 30.68 -3.99 -7.75
CA VAL A 146 31.62 -5.02 -7.27
C VAL A 146 32.80 -5.20 -8.23
N ILE A 147 32.62 -4.98 -9.53
CA ILE A 147 33.70 -5.09 -10.52
C ILE A 147 34.44 -3.75 -10.70
N LEU A 148 33.71 -2.64 -10.83
CA LEU A 148 34.31 -1.35 -11.14
C LEU A 148 35.12 -0.76 -9.99
N LEU A 149 34.68 -0.90 -8.74
CA LEU A 149 35.40 -0.38 -7.58
C LEU A 149 36.80 -1.02 -7.40
N PRO A 150 36.98 -2.35 -7.40
CA PRO A 150 38.32 -2.94 -7.29
C PRO A 150 39.18 -2.67 -8.52
N LEU A 151 38.62 -2.64 -9.74
CA LEU A 151 39.40 -2.28 -10.93
C LEU A 151 39.92 -0.84 -10.84
N GLY A 152 39.10 0.09 -10.35
CA GLY A 152 39.50 1.47 -10.07
C GLY A 152 40.62 1.55 -9.03
N LEU A 153 40.50 0.83 -7.90
CA LEU A 153 41.54 0.78 -6.87
C LEU A 153 42.85 0.16 -7.38
N ILE A 154 42.77 -0.95 -8.12
CA ILE A 154 43.95 -1.60 -8.72
C ILE A 154 44.63 -0.64 -9.70
N GLY A 155 43.85 0.04 -10.55
CA GLY A 155 44.37 1.06 -11.47
C GLY A 155 45.08 2.20 -10.75
N ALA A 156 44.51 2.70 -9.64
CA ALA A 156 45.13 3.75 -8.84
C ALA A 156 46.44 3.30 -8.17
N VAL A 157 46.48 2.08 -7.62
CA VAL A 157 47.69 1.50 -7.00
C VAL A 157 48.78 1.30 -8.05
N LEU A 158 48.45 0.73 -9.21
CA LEU A 158 49.39 0.56 -10.33
C LEU A 158 49.90 1.91 -10.84
N GLY A 159 49.01 2.90 -11.01
CA GLY A 159 49.38 4.25 -11.40
C GLY A 159 50.35 4.91 -10.40
N TYR A 160 50.08 4.77 -9.11
CA TYR A 160 50.95 5.27 -8.04
C TYR A 160 52.31 4.55 -8.02
N ALA A 161 52.34 3.22 -8.19
CA ALA A 161 53.57 2.44 -8.26
C ALA A 161 54.44 2.85 -9.46
N LEU A 162 53.84 3.04 -10.65
CA LEU A 162 54.57 3.50 -11.84
C LEU A 162 55.06 4.95 -11.68
N TYR A 163 54.24 5.82 -11.08
CA TYR A 163 54.62 7.20 -10.78
C TYR A 163 55.83 7.28 -9.86
N THR A 164 55.83 6.51 -8.76
CA THR A 164 56.94 6.45 -7.80
C THR A 164 58.19 5.80 -8.39
N GLN A 165 58.05 4.75 -9.21
CA GLN A 165 59.15 4.11 -9.92
C GLN A 165 59.88 5.10 -10.85
N LYS A 166 59.14 5.92 -11.60
CA LYS A 166 59.70 6.96 -12.48
C LYS A 166 60.40 8.08 -11.71
N ARG A 167 59.87 8.47 -10.54
CA ARG A 167 60.42 9.54 -9.69
C ARG A 167 61.69 9.13 -8.93
N HIS A 168 61.81 7.88 -8.47
CA HIS A 168 62.84 7.50 -7.50
C HIS A 168 63.88 6.45 -7.94
N LYS A 169 63.78 5.82 -9.13
CA LYS A 169 64.70 4.74 -9.57
C LYS A 169 64.94 3.62 -8.53
N LEU A 170 63.96 3.33 -7.66
CA LEU A 170 64.10 2.34 -6.60
C LEU A 170 63.99 0.90 -7.18
N PRO A 171 64.95 -0.01 -6.92
CA PRO A 171 64.85 -1.40 -7.36
C PRO A 171 63.86 -2.17 -6.49
N ILE A 172 62.65 -2.42 -7.00
CA ILE A 172 61.68 -3.27 -6.32
C ILE A 172 62.14 -4.73 -6.47
N ARG A 173 62.84 -5.27 -5.47
CA ARG A 173 63.13 -6.71 -5.36
C ARG A 173 62.01 -7.38 -4.57
N VAL A 174 60.84 -7.60 -5.20
CA VAL A 174 59.82 -8.48 -4.62
C VAL A 174 60.41 -9.88 -4.61
N THR A 175 60.86 -10.35 -3.45
CA THR A 175 61.34 -11.71 -3.33
C THR A 175 60.13 -12.64 -3.38
N LEU A 176 60.03 -13.45 -4.43
CA LEU A 176 59.01 -14.46 -4.71
C LEU A 176 58.86 -15.53 -3.58
N ARG A 177 59.65 -15.42 -2.51
CA ARG A 177 59.76 -16.39 -1.41
C ARG A 177 58.73 -16.17 -0.29
N THR A 178 58.07 -15.00 -0.22
CA THR A 178 57.12 -14.67 0.85
C THR A 178 55.64 -14.78 0.44
N LEU A 179 55.35 -14.78 -0.87
CA LEU A 179 53.99 -14.93 -1.43
C LEU A 179 53.24 -16.22 -1.02
N PRO A 180 53.85 -17.44 -1.01
CA PRO A 180 53.09 -18.64 -0.69
C PRO A 180 52.71 -18.76 0.79
N ARG A 181 53.41 -18.09 1.71
CA ARG A 181 53.10 -18.17 3.14
C ARG A 181 51.91 -17.30 3.56
N LEU A 182 51.75 -16.12 2.96
CA LEU A 182 50.61 -15.24 3.22
C LEU A 182 49.33 -15.78 2.56
N ALA A 183 49.40 -16.33 1.35
CA ALA A 183 48.25 -16.91 0.67
C ALA A 183 47.65 -18.11 1.42
N VAL A 184 48.49 -18.98 2.00
CA VAL A 184 48.01 -20.13 2.79
C VAL A 184 47.32 -19.70 4.08
N LEU A 185 47.82 -18.65 4.76
CA LEU A 185 47.18 -18.13 5.96
C LEU A 185 45.81 -17.50 5.66
N VAL A 186 45.68 -16.78 4.54
CA VAL A 186 44.40 -16.18 4.11
C VAL A 186 43.38 -17.27 3.75
N VAL A 187 43.81 -18.32 3.04
CA VAL A 187 42.94 -19.46 2.67
C VAL A 187 42.48 -20.25 3.89
N GLN A 188 43.30 -20.36 4.95
CA GLN A 188 42.93 -21.07 6.19
C GLN A 188 42.13 -20.20 7.17
N SER A 189 42.21 -18.87 7.08
CA SER A 189 41.39 -17.96 7.91
C SER A 189 39.98 -17.75 7.39
N ILE A 190 39.68 -18.19 6.17
CA ILE A 190 38.34 -18.14 5.58
C ILE A 190 37.56 -19.35 6.09
N ASP A 191 36.47 -19.11 6.82
CA ASP A 191 35.55 -20.16 7.26
C ASP A 191 34.71 -20.64 6.08
N TRP A 192 35.24 -21.64 5.36
CA TRP A 192 34.58 -22.24 4.20
C TRP A 192 33.20 -22.82 4.52
N TYR A 193 32.91 -23.18 5.78
CA TYR A 193 31.60 -23.67 6.19
C TYR A 193 30.52 -22.58 6.20
N ALA A 194 30.90 -21.33 6.49
CA ALA A 194 29.99 -20.18 6.41
C ALA A 194 29.61 -19.87 4.95
N LEU A 195 30.55 -19.98 4.00
CA LEU A 195 30.30 -19.78 2.56
C LEU A 195 29.38 -20.86 1.96
N ILE A 196 29.42 -22.09 2.48
CA ILE A 196 28.58 -23.20 2.03
C ILE A 196 27.15 -23.14 2.63
N ARG A 197 26.92 -22.45 3.76
CA ARG A 197 25.56 -22.24 4.32
C ARG A 197 24.78 -21.12 3.65
N LEU A 198 25.45 -20.08 3.13
CA LEU A 198 24.82 -18.98 2.41
C LEU A 198 23.90 -19.44 1.26
N PRO A 199 24.25 -20.42 0.40
CA PRO A 199 23.35 -20.86 -0.66
C PRO A 199 22.08 -21.55 -0.13
N ARG A 200 22.07 -22.20 1.03
CA ARG A 200 20.86 -22.87 1.55
C ARG A 200 19.81 -21.87 2.07
N VAL A 201 20.27 -20.86 2.82
CA VAL A 201 19.41 -19.76 3.32
C VAL A 201 18.95 -18.87 2.15
N LEU A 202 19.81 -18.64 1.17
CA LEU A 202 19.46 -17.90 -0.05
C LEU A 202 18.45 -18.68 -0.92
N TRP A 203 18.56 -20.01 -1.00
CA TRP A 203 17.65 -20.88 -1.76
C TRP A 203 16.25 -21.04 -1.12
N GLU A 204 16.15 -20.89 0.21
CA GLU A 204 14.85 -20.81 0.90
C GLU A 204 14.20 -19.43 0.70
N ARG A 205 14.99 -18.35 0.67
CA ARG A 205 14.51 -16.98 0.38
C ARG A 205 14.08 -16.78 -1.08
N LEU A 206 14.64 -17.56 -2.01
CA LEU A 206 14.21 -17.59 -3.42
C LEU A 206 12.94 -18.41 -3.66
N ARG A 207 12.53 -19.26 -2.71
CA ARG A 207 11.26 -20.03 -2.77
C ARG A 207 10.11 -19.35 -2.01
N GLY A 208 10.32 -18.13 -1.52
CA GLY A 208 9.25 -17.28 -1.04
C GLY A 208 8.21 -17.13 -2.14
N GLN A 209 7.04 -17.71 -1.91
CA GLN A 209 5.91 -17.68 -2.83
C GLN A 209 5.51 -16.22 -3.00
N TYR A 210 5.81 -15.62 -4.16
CA TYR A 210 5.40 -14.26 -4.47
C TYR A 210 3.86 -14.23 -4.44
N VAL A 211 3.30 -13.60 -3.40
CA VAL A 211 1.87 -13.30 -3.37
C VAL A 211 1.64 -12.28 -4.47
N ARG A 212 0.84 -12.66 -5.48
CA ARG A 212 0.35 -11.73 -6.51
C ARG A 212 -0.50 -10.68 -5.81
N TYR A 213 0.11 -9.56 -5.46
CA TYR A 213 -0.60 -8.39 -4.98
C TYR A 213 -0.89 -7.49 -6.17
N THR A 214 -2.15 -7.47 -6.55
CA THR A 214 -2.72 -6.29 -7.20
C THR A 214 -3.09 -5.34 -6.08
N PRO A 215 -2.58 -4.09 -6.04
CA PRO A 215 -3.23 -3.08 -5.22
C PRO A 215 -4.72 -3.17 -5.56
N LEU A 216 -5.57 -3.29 -4.55
CA LEU A 216 -7.02 -3.26 -4.76
C LEU A 216 -7.32 -1.89 -5.34
N GLN A 217 -7.27 -1.84 -6.66
CA GLN A 217 -7.49 -0.64 -7.41
C GLN A 217 -8.98 -0.38 -7.23
N GLN A 218 -9.30 0.81 -6.74
CA GLN A 218 -10.65 1.25 -6.43
C GLN A 218 -11.55 1.37 -7.68
N ASP A 219 -11.10 0.81 -8.82
CA ASP A 219 -11.68 0.94 -10.15
C ASP A 219 -12.44 -0.31 -10.64
N ASP A 220 -12.50 -1.38 -9.85
CA ASP A 220 -13.50 -2.40 -10.15
C ASP A 220 -14.80 -1.96 -9.51
N ASN A 221 -15.69 -1.52 -10.41
CA ASN A 221 -17.12 -1.29 -10.33
C ASN A 221 -17.92 -2.48 -9.73
N CYS A 222 -17.36 -3.15 -8.72
CA CYS A 222 -18.04 -3.96 -7.72
C CYS A 222 -18.80 -3.00 -6.79
N ASP A 223 -19.68 -2.19 -7.39
CA ASP A 223 -20.80 -1.64 -6.69
C ASP A 223 -21.62 -2.84 -6.19
N LEU A 224 -21.28 -3.35 -5.01
CA LEU A 224 -22.30 -3.88 -4.12
C LEU A 224 -23.12 -2.67 -3.72
N LEU A 225 -24.00 -2.24 -4.63
CA LEU A 225 -25.07 -1.32 -4.32
C LEU A 225 -25.79 -1.93 -3.12
N MET A 226 -26.08 -1.09 -2.13
CA MET A 226 -26.95 -1.45 -1.01
C MET A 226 -28.32 -1.98 -1.48
N GLU A 227 -28.67 -1.76 -2.75
CA GLU A 227 -29.81 -2.34 -3.46
C GLU A 227 -29.78 -3.89 -3.48
N ASN A 228 -28.61 -4.53 -3.53
CA ASN A 228 -28.50 -6.00 -3.51
C ASN A 228 -28.70 -6.63 -2.12
N TYR A 229 -28.82 -5.83 -1.04
CA TYR A 229 -29.23 -6.34 0.27
C TYR A 229 -30.75 -6.51 0.39
N GLY A 230 -31.54 -5.91 -0.51
CA GLY A 230 -33.00 -6.10 -0.55
C GLY A 230 -33.39 -7.55 -0.87
N ASP A 231 -32.71 -8.16 -1.84
CA ASP A 231 -32.99 -9.54 -2.28
C ASP A 231 -32.68 -10.62 -1.23
N TYR A 232 -31.89 -10.30 -0.19
CA TYR A 232 -31.63 -11.26 0.90
C TYR A 232 -32.71 -11.22 1.99
N PHE A 233 -33.47 -10.13 2.10
CA PHE A 233 -34.56 -10.01 3.07
C PHE A 233 -35.90 -10.49 2.52
N ASP A 234 -36.13 -10.38 1.20
CA ASP A 234 -37.37 -10.82 0.56
C ASP A 234 -37.50 -12.36 0.43
N ASN A 235 -36.41 -13.10 0.68
CA ASN A 235 -36.39 -14.57 0.67
C ASN A 235 -36.34 -15.20 2.08
N TRP A 236 -36.48 -14.41 3.15
CA TRP A 236 -36.62 -14.93 4.50
C TRP A 236 -38.09 -15.29 4.78
N ASP A 237 -38.58 -16.33 4.11
CA ASP A 237 -39.85 -16.96 4.49
C ASP A 237 -39.59 -17.74 5.79
N GLY A 238 -39.92 -17.11 6.92
CA GLY A 238 -39.80 -17.67 8.27
C GLY A 238 -40.83 -18.78 8.54
N SER A 239 -40.92 -19.78 7.68
CA SER A 239 -41.90 -20.87 7.74
C SER A 239 -41.32 -22.28 7.93
N ASP A 240 -40.01 -22.46 8.06
CA ASP A 240 -39.39 -23.80 8.17
C ASP A 240 -38.84 -24.21 9.55
N ASP A 241 -39.08 -23.45 10.63
CA ASP A 241 -38.64 -23.84 11.99
C ASP A 241 -39.77 -24.41 12.88
N LEU A 242 -40.61 -25.31 12.33
CA LEU A 242 -41.47 -26.20 13.12
C LEU A 242 -41.52 -27.62 12.53
N ALA A 243 -40.36 -28.26 12.37
CA ALA A 243 -40.28 -29.72 12.22
C ALA A 243 -38.89 -30.28 12.56
N ALA A 244 -38.57 -30.38 13.85
CA ALA A 244 -37.66 -31.39 14.41
C ALA A 244 -37.89 -31.53 15.93
#